data_AF-A0A7T7CK13-F1
#
_entry.id   AF-A0A7T7CK13-F1
#
_cell.length_a   1.000
_cell.length_b   1.000
_cell.length_c   1.000
_cell.angle_alpha   90.00
_cell.angle_beta   90.00
_cell.angle_gamma   90.00
#
_symmetry.space_group_name_H-M   'P 1'
#
loop_
_entity.id
_entity.type
_entity.pdbx_description
1 polymer ?
#
loop_
_entity_poly.entity_id
_entity_poly.type
_entity_poly.pdbx_seq_one_letter_code
_entity_poly.pdbx_strand_id
1 'polypeptide(L)'
;MACSALLCCLVFLAGVGASQSQETPSENSCTYFPGSLPNMLRELRMAFDRVKTFFHKKDQLDNMLLNKSLLEDFKGYLGCQALSEMIKFYLEVVMPQAENHGPDIKEHVNSLGEKLTTLRIRLRRCHRFLPCENRSKAVEQV
;
A
#
# COMPACT_ATOMS: atom_id res chain seq x y z
N MET A 1 32.17 -13.93 -44.06
CA MET A 1 32.61 -13.48 -42.73
C MET A 1 31.39 -13.42 -41.80
N ALA A 2 31.04 -14.54 -41.17
CA ALA A 2 29.90 -14.65 -40.27
C ALA A 2 30.21 -15.74 -39.24
N CYS A 3 31.20 -15.50 -38.38
CA CYS A 3 31.57 -16.44 -37.31
C CYS A 3 32.05 -15.75 -36.04
N SER A 4 31.85 -14.43 -35.90
CA SER A 4 32.34 -13.66 -34.75
C SER A 4 31.25 -13.30 -33.74
N ALA A 5 29.97 -13.33 -34.12
CA ALA A 5 28.86 -12.95 -33.23
C ALA A 5 28.42 -14.08 -32.28
N LEU A 6 28.51 -15.34 -32.74
CA LEU A 6 28.14 -16.51 -31.94
C LEU A 6 29.11 -16.74 -30.76
N LEU A 7 30.40 -16.46 -30.96
CA LEU A 7 31.42 -16.58 -29.91
C LEU A 7 31.26 -15.51 -28.80
N CYS A 8 30.82 -14.29 -29.14
CA CYS A 8 30.52 -13.28 -28.13
C CYS A 8 29.30 -13.64 -27.25
N CYS A 9 28.31 -14.36 -27.79
CA CYS A 9 27.13 -14.78 -27.02
C CYS A 9 27.46 -15.87 -25.98
N LEU A 10 28.47 -16.70 -26.22
CA LEU A 10 28.86 -17.78 -25.30
C LEU A 10 29.66 -17.28 -24.09
N VAL A 11 30.36 -16.14 -24.21
CA VAL A 11 31.12 -15.56 -23.08
C VAL A 11 30.18 -14.89 -22.05
N PHE A 12 29.02 -14.39 -22.47
CA PHE A 12 28.02 -13.80 -21.54
C PHE A 12 27.30 -14.84 -20.67
N LEU A 13 27.29 -16.13 -21.05
CA LEU A 13 26.61 -17.18 -20.29
C LEU A 13 27.46 -17.83 -19.20
N ALA A 14 28.79 -17.59 -19.17
CA ALA A 14 29.70 -18.14 -18.17
C ALA A 14 29.89 -17.23 -16.93
N GLY A 15 29.30 -16.03 -16.94
CA GLY A 15 29.41 -15.03 -15.88
C GLY A 15 28.24 -15.01 -14.90
N VAL A 16 27.60 -16.14 -14.61
CA VAL A 16 26.59 -16.21 -13.53
C VAL A 16 27.31 -16.43 -12.20
N GLY A 17 28.00 -15.38 -11.75
CA GLY A 17 28.44 -15.32 -10.36
C GLY A 17 27.20 -15.35 -9.48
N ALA A 18 27.09 -16.36 -8.61
CA ALA A 18 26.12 -16.38 -7.53
C ALA A 18 26.42 -15.19 -6.62
N SER A 19 25.81 -14.04 -6.92
CA SER A 19 25.70 -12.94 -5.99
C SER A 19 24.82 -13.45 -4.86
N GLN A 20 25.42 -13.72 -3.71
CA GLN A 20 24.70 -13.77 -2.44
C GLN A 20 24.14 -12.36 -2.23
N SER A 21 22.93 -12.13 -2.75
CA SER A 21 22.16 -10.95 -2.41
C SER A 21 21.85 -11.03 -0.92
N GLN A 22 22.52 -10.17 -0.17
CA GLN A 22 22.24 -9.86 1.22
C GLN A 22 20.74 -9.68 1.42
N GLU A 23 20.22 -10.43 2.39
CA GLU A 23 18.95 -10.24 3.10
C GLU A 23 17.74 -9.86 2.24
N THR A 24 16.96 -10.87 1.81
CA THR A 24 15.55 -10.67 1.48
C THR A 24 14.72 -10.71 2.76
N PRO A 25 14.25 -9.59 3.34
CA PRO A 25 13.10 -9.66 4.20
C PRO A 25 11.89 -9.95 3.28
N SER A 26 11.17 -11.07 3.50
CA SER A 26 9.71 -11.19 3.31
C SER A 26 9.09 -12.32 2.47
N GLU A 27 9.70 -13.49 2.24
CA GLU A 27 8.93 -14.65 1.74
C GLU A 27 7.81 -15.07 2.72
N ASN A 28 8.03 -14.89 4.02
CA ASN A 28 7.06 -15.27 5.08
C ASN A 28 5.91 -14.26 5.23
N SER A 29 5.92 -13.16 4.49
CA SER A 29 5.00 -12.05 4.74
C SER A 29 3.62 -12.33 4.13
N CYS A 30 3.53 -13.07 3.03
CA CYS A 30 2.25 -13.32 2.33
C CYS A 30 1.62 -14.68 2.65
N THR A 31 2.19 -15.48 3.55
CA THR A 31 1.78 -16.87 3.82
C THR A 31 0.29 -17.04 4.16
N TYR A 32 -0.30 -16.06 4.86
CA TYR A 32 -1.72 -16.08 5.25
C TYR A 32 -2.59 -15.13 4.42
N PHE A 33 -2.10 -14.63 3.29
CA PHE A 33 -2.82 -13.71 2.43
C PHE A 33 -3.36 -14.45 1.21
N PRO A 34 -4.62 -14.23 0.76
CA PRO A 34 -5.57 -13.20 1.18
C PRO A 34 -6.45 -13.59 2.38
N GLY A 35 -6.31 -14.78 2.97
CA GLY A 35 -7.18 -15.26 4.05
C GLY A 35 -7.24 -14.35 5.29
N SER A 36 -6.17 -13.60 5.57
CA SER A 36 -6.07 -12.63 6.66
C SER A 36 -6.66 -11.24 6.34
N LEU A 37 -6.97 -10.94 5.06
CA LEU A 37 -7.50 -9.63 4.65
C LEU A 37 -8.80 -9.25 5.37
N PRO A 38 -9.80 -10.15 5.54
CA PRO A 38 -11.00 -9.84 6.31
C PRO A 38 -10.70 -9.44 7.78
N ASN A 39 -9.71 -10.07 8.41
CA ASN A 39 -9.31 -9.73 9.77
C ASN A 39 -8.63 -8.35 9.83
N MET A 40 -7.74 -8.03 8.89
CA MET A 40 -7.12 -6.71 8.81
C MET A 40 -8.17 -5.60 8.65
N LEU A 41 -9.18 -5.83 7.80
CA LEU A 41 -10.29 -4.89 7.64
C LEU A 41 -11.19 -4.79 8.89
N ARG A 42 -11.33 -5.88 9.66
CA ARG A 42 -12.04 -5.85 10.95
C ARG A 42 -11.29 -4.99 11.96
N GLU A 43 -9.99 -5.20 12.10
CA GLU A 43 -9.15 -4.40 13.00
C GLU A 43 -9.13 -2.93 12.63
N LEU A 44 -9.09 -2.59 11.33
CA LEU A 44 -9.16 -1.22 10.86
C LEU A 44 -10.48 -0.55 11.28
N ARG A 45 -11.61 -1.26 11.15
CA ARG A 45 -12.92 -0.77 11.61
C ARG A 45 -12.97 -0.57 13.13
N MET A 46 -12.44 -1.52 13.89
CA MET A 46 -12.37 -1.40 15.36
C MET A 46 -11.50 -0.24 15.81
N ALA A 47 -10.41 0.08 15.10
CA ALA A 47 -9.61 1.27 15.38
C ALA A 47 -10.35 2.57 15.04
N PHE A 48 -11.08 2.60 13.92
CA PHE A 48 -11.93 3.74 13.57
C PHE A 48 -13.03 3.99 14.61
N ASP A 49 -13.65 2.94 15.15
CA ASP A 49 -14.70 3.07 16.16
C ASP A 49 -14.23 3.82 17.43
N ARG A 50 -12.94 3.76 17.76
CA ARG A 50 -12.36 4.51 18.90
C ARG A 50 -12.31 6.02 18.68
N VAL A 51 -12.25 6.46 17.42
CA VAL A 51 -12.17 7.89 17.07
C VAL A 51 -13.48 8.44 16.51
N LYS A 52 -14.40 7.56 16.11
CA LYS A 52 -15.66 7.89 15.43
C LYS A 52 -16.46 8.96 16.16
N THR A 53 -16.77 8.75 17.44
CA THR A 53 -17.61 9.68 18.21
C THR A 53 -16.97 11.07 18.33
N PHE A 54 -15.64 11.14 18.43
CA PHE A 54 -14.93 12.41 18.52
C PHE A 54 -15.07 13.22 17.24
N PHE A 55 -14.81 12.60 16.08
CA PHE A 55 -14.89 13.30 14.79
C PHE A 55 -16.34 13.56 14.36
N HIS A 56 -17.27 12.64 14.60
CA HIS A 56 -18.70 12.85 14.32
C HIS A 56 -19.30 14.01 15.12
N LYS A 57 -18.85 14.26 16.36
CA LYS A 57 -19.33 15.42 17.15
C LYS A 57 -18.74 16.75 16.68
N LYS A 58 -17.59 16.73 15.99
CA LYS A 58 -16.93 17.92 15.45
C LYS A 58 -17.39 18.25 14.04
N ASP A 59 -17.87 17.25 13.31
CA ASP A 59 -18.47 17.45 11.99
C ASP A 59 -19.86 18.06 12.14
N GLN A 60 -20.03 19.27 11.60
CA GLN A 60 -21.29 20.02 11.63
C GLN A 60 -22.00 20.02 10.28
N LEU A 61 -21.43 19.30 9.30
CA LEU A 61 -21.93 19.29 7.94
C LEU A 61 -22.62 17.96 7.65
N ASP A 62 -23.76 18.02 6.98
CA ASP A 62 -24.48 16.84 6.51
C ASP A 62 -24.10 16.44 5.07
N ASN A 63 -23.12 17.12 4.46
CA ASN A 63 -22.71 16.83 3.09
C ASN A 63 -21.73 15.64 3.03
N MET A 64 -21.98 14.73 2.10
CA MET A 64 -21.17 13.54 1.95
C MET A 64 -19.88 13.84 1.16
N LEU A 65 -18.72 13.77 1.83
CA LEU A 65 -17.41 13.94 1.21
C LEU A 65 -17.03 12.75 0.31
N LEU A 66 -17.22 11.52 0.81
CA LEU A 66 -16.94 10.29 0.07
C LEU A 66 -18.20 9.84 -0.67
N ASN A 67 -18.32 10.21 -1.94
CA ASN A 67 -19.53 10.02 -2.73
C ASN A 67 -19.54 8.71 -3.55
N LYS A 68 -20.64 8.45 -4.26
CA LYS A 68 -20.79 7.27 -5.12
C LYS A 68 -19.81 7.28 -6.30
N SER A 69 -19.44 8.45 -6.85
CA SER A 69 -18.51 8.49 -7.99
C SER A 69 -17.14 7.94 -7.61
N LEU A 70 -16.65 8.22 -6.39
CA LEU A 70 -15.40 7.62 -5.90
C LEU A 70 -15.45 6.09 -5.85
N LEU A 71 -16.60 5.51 -5.46
CA LEU A 71 -16.78 4.06 -5.47
C LEU A 71 -16.78 3.48 -6.89
N GLU A 72 -17.34 4.20 -7.86
CA GLU A 72 -17.28 3.77 -9.26
C GLU A 72 -15.85 3.87 -9.82
N ASP A 73 -15.08 4.88 -9.44
CA ASP A 73 -13.66 4.98 -9.79
C ASP A 73 -12.86 3.80 -9.25
N PHE A 74 -13.12 3.39 -7.99
CA PHE A 74 -12.49 2.21 -7.38
C PHE A 74 -12.74 0.91 -8.13
N LYS A 75 -13.88 0.79 -8.82
CA LYS A 75 -14.23 -0.39 -9.63
C LYS A 75 -13.78 -0.27 -11.08
N GLY A 76 -13.48 0.95 -11.53
CA GLY A 76 -13.08 1.26 -12.89
C GLY A 76 -11.62 0.91 -13.18
N TYR A 77 -11.17 1.28 -14.38
CA TYR A 77 -9.80 1.04 -14.84
C TYR A 77 -8.74 1.82 -14.03
N LEU A 78 -9.15 2.92 -13.37
CA LEU A 78 -8.32 3.71 -12.46
C LEU A 78 -8.40 3.24 -11.00
N GLY A 79 -9.07 2.12 -10.71
CA GLY A 79 -9.37 1.73 -9.34
C GLY A 79 -8.15 1.58 -8.44
N CYS A 80 -7.03 1.09 -8.99
CA CYS A 80 -5.78 1.02 -8.24
C CYS A 80 -5.25 2.41 -7.88
N GLN A 81 -5.21 3.32 -8.85
CA GLN A 81 -4.71 4.68 -8.67
C GLN A 81 -5.58 5.44 -7.68
N ALA A 82 -6.89 5.42 -7.88
CA ALA A 82 -7.85 6.08 -6.99
C ALA A 82 -7.73 5.54 -5.55
N LEU A 83 -7.61 4.22 -5.36
CA LEU A 83 -7.42 3.64 -4.03
C LEU A 83 -6.06 4.03 -3.43
N SER A 84 -4.98 3.98 -4.21
CA SER A 84 -3.63 4.39 -3.76
C SER A 84 -3.60 5.85 -3.33
N GLU A 85 -4.20 6.74 -4.12
CA GLU A 85 -4.28 8.17 -3.85
C GLU A 85 -5.13 8.46 -2.61
N MET A 86 -6.28 7.80 -2.45
CA MET A 86 -7.10 7.96 -1.25
C MET A 86 -6.39 7.49 0.02
N ILE A 87 -5.70 6.33 -0.04
CA ILE A 87 -4.92 5.86 1.12
C ILE A 87 -3.81 6.85 1.46
N LYS A 88 -3.07 7.36 0.47
CA LYS A 88 -2.03 8.38 0.68
C LYS A 88 -2.62 9.66 1.27
N PHE A 89 -3.72 10.16 0.71
CA PHE A 89 -4.40 11.35 1.21
C PHE A 89 -4.75 11.24 2.70
N TYR A 90 -5.31 10.10 3.13
CA TYR A 90 -5.61 9.90 4.54
C TYR A 90 -4.35 9.85 5.41
N LEU A 91 -3.32 9.11 5.00
CA LEU A 91 -2.10 8.93 5.78
C LEU A 91 -1.22 10.20 5.85
N GLU A 92 -1.16 10.97 4.76
CA GLU A 92 -0.21 12.08 4.60
C GLU A 92 -0.87 13.45 4.84
N VAL A 93 -2.19 13.57 4.66
CA VAL A 93 -2.89 14.86 4.76
C VAL A 93 -3.90 14.86 5.91
N VAL A 94 -4.80 13.87 5.98
CA VAL A 94 -5.91 13.89 6.94
C VAL A 94 -5.45 13.54 8.35
N MET A 95 -4.81 12.39 8.54
CA MET A 95 -4.43 11.88 9.86
C MET A 95 -3.43 12.79 10.60
N PRO A 96 -2.39 13.36 9.94
CA PRO A 96 -1.46 14.28 10.60
C PRO A 96 -2.14 15.57 11.12
N GLN A 97 -3.23 16.01 10.47
CA GLN A 97 -4.03 17.12 10.97
C GLN A 97 -5.00 16.64 12.06
N ALA A 98 -5.56 15.45 11.92
CA ALA A 98 -6.49 14.86 12.87
C ALA A 98 -5.85 14.64 14.26
N GLU A 99 -4.59 14.20 14.33
CA GLU A 99 -3.89 13.99 15.61
C GLU A 99 -3.68 15.26 16.44
N ASN A 100 -3.69 16.44 15.80
CA ASN A 100 -3.50 17.73 16.49
C ASN A 100 -4.73 18.20 17.27
N HIS A 101 -5.85 17.48 17.18
CA HIS A 101 -7.11 17.86 17.82
C HIS A 101 -7.21 17.50 19.32
N GLY A 102 -6.18 16.87 19.89
CA GLY A 102 -6.05 16.62 21.34
C GLY A 102 -5.15 15.42 21.67
N PRO A 103 -4.53 15.40 22.87
CA PRO A 103 -3.65 14.30 23.28
C PRO A 103 -4.40 12.96 23.37
N ASP A 104 -5.64 12.97 23.85
CA ASP A 104 -6.45 11.76 24.03
C ASP A 104 -6.86 11.10 22.71
N ILE A 105 -6.96 11.86 21.61
CA ILE A 105 -7.32 11.32 20.29
C ILE A 105 -6.11 10.91 19.48
N LYS A 106 -4.95 11.52 19.74
CA LYS A 106 -3.70 11.31 19.00
C LYS A 106 -3.29 9.84 18.94
N GLU A 107 -3.27 9.15 20.07
CA GLU A 107 -2.89 7.73 20.12
C GLU A 107 -3.82 6.87 19.25
N HIS A 108 -5.12 7.13 19.28
CA HIS A 108 -6.10 6.38 18.51
C HIS A 108 -6.04 6.68 17.01
N VAL A 109 -5.77 7.93 16.62
CA VAL A 109 -5.53 8.31 15.22
C VAL A 109 -4.25 7.64 14.69
N ASN A 110 -3.17 7.64 15.48
CA ASN A 110 -1.92 6.99 15.11
C ASN A 110 -2.13 5.48 14.92
N SER A 111 -2.81 4.81 15.85
CA SER A 111 -3.14 3.39 15.74
C SER A 111 -3.97 3.07 14.49
N LEU A 112 -4.92 3.95 14.14
CA LEU A 112 -5.69 3.82 12.90
C LEU A 112 -4.80 3.95 11.65
N GLY A 113 -3.89 4.92 11.64
CA GLY A 113 -2.92 5.13 10.56
C GLY A 113 -1.94 3.96 10.38
N GLU A 114 -1.47 3.36 11.47
CA GLU A 114 -0.60 2.17 11.44
C GLU A 114 -1.30 0.96 10.83
N LYS A 115 -2.57 0.72 11.20
CA LYS A 115 -3.38 -0.35 10.61
C LYS A 115 -3.63 -0.14 9.13
N LEU A 116 -3.91 1.10 8.71
CA LEU A 116 -4.10 1.44 7.30
C LEU A 116 -2.79 1.28 6.50
N THR A 117 -1.67 1.72 7.07
CA THR A 117 -0.32 1.54 6.49
C THR A 117 0.03 0.07 6.32
N THR A 118 -0.28 -0.74 7.34
CA THR A 118 -0.06 -2.19 7.30
C THR A 118 -0.87 -2.83 6.18
N LEU A 119 -2.17 -2.49 6.08
CA LEU A 119 -3.04 -2.98 5.01
C LEU A 119 -2.49 -2.60 3.62
N ARG A 120 -2.09 -1.34 3.41
CA ARG A 120 -1.50 -0.86 2.16
C ARG A 120 -0.25 -1.65 1.78
N ILE A 121 0.67 -1.86 2.73
CA ILE A 121 1.91 -2.63 2.50
C ILE A 121 1.58 -4.07 2.08
N ARG A 122 0.59 -4.70 2.72
CA ARG A 122 0.14 -6.07 2.37
C ARG A 122 -0.44 -6.13 0.97
N LEU A 123 -1.31 -5.19 0.59
CA LEU A 123 -1.89 -5.12 -0.75
C LEU A 123 -0.84 -4.86 -1.84
N ARG A 124 0.17 -4.04 -1.56
CA ARG A 124 1.27 -3.76 -2.49
C ARG A 124 2.17 -4.99 -2.71
N ARG A 125 2.57 -5.66 -1.62
CA ARG A 125 3.54 -6.78 -1.67
C ARG A 125 2.92 -8.10 -2.11
N CYS A 126 1.72 -8.42 -1.65
CA CYS A 126 1.14 -9.75 -1.84
C CYS A 126 0.22 -9.78 -3.06
N HIS A 127 0.44 -10.76 -3.96
CA HIS A 127 -0.44 -11.10 -5.08
C HIS A 127 -0.85 -9.92 -6.00
N ARG A 128 -0.07 -8.83 -6.01
CA ARG A 128 -0.31 -7.65 -6.87
C ARG A 128 -1.73 -7.06 -6.71
N PHE A 129 -2.24 -6.95 -5.49
CA PHE A 129 -3.53 -6.29 -5.24
C PHE A 129 -3.48 -4.78 -5.46
N LEU A 130 -2.29 -4.16 -5.33
CA LEU A 130 -2.07 -2.74 -5.61
C LEU A 130 -0.90 -2.54 -6.60
N PRO A 131 -1.05 -2.96 -7.87
CA PRO A 131 0.05 -3.02 -8.83
C PRO A 131 0.58 -1.64 -9.24
N CYS A 132 -0.27 -0.61 -9.22
CA CYS A 132 0.09 0.78 -9.56
C CYS A 132 1.09 1.42 -8.59
N GLU A 133 1.30 0.84 -7.40
CA GLU A 133 2.34 1.29 -6.47
C GLU A 133 3.68 0.55 -6.65
N ASN A 134 3.74 -0.45 -7.54
CA ASN A 134 4.98 -1.16 -7.82
C ASN A 134 5.83 -0.37 -8.81
N ARG A 135 7.14 -0.39 -8.59
CA ARG A 135 8.12 0.22 -9.48
C ARG A 135 8.81 -0.85 -10.32
N SER A 136 9.19 -0.48 -11.54
CA SER A 136 9.95 -1.37 -12.40
C SER A 136 11.39 -1.45 -11.90
N LYS A 137 11.82 -2.66 -11.52
CA LYS A 137 13.22 -2.91 -11.12
C LYS A 137 14.21 -2.58 -12.22
N ALA A 138 13.81 -2.74 -13.49
CA ALA A 138 14.66 -2.37 -14.62
C ALA A 138 14.84 -0.86 -14.72
N VAL A 139 13.81 -0.07 -14.40
CA VAL A 139 13.92 1.40 -14.37
C VAL A 139 14.73 1.87 -13.16
N GLU A 140 14.66 1.18 -12.02
CA GLU A 140 15.50 1.49 -10.84
C GLU A 140 17.01 1.26 -11.08
N GLN A 141 17.37 0.53 -12.14
CA GLN A 141 18.75 0.22 -12.51
C GLN A 141 19.32 1.15 -13.59
N VAL A 142 18.51 2.08 -14.13
CA VAL A 142 18.91 3.13 -15.06
C VAL A 142 19.11 4.43 -14.30
#